data_AF-A0A2A3EKG2-F1
#
_entry.id   AF-A0A2A3EKG2-F1
#
_cell.length_a   1.000
_cell.length_b   1.000
_cell.length_c   1.000
_cell.angle_alpha   90.00
_cell.angle_beta   90.00
_cell.angle_gamma   90.00
#
_symmetry.space_group_name_H-M   'P 1'
#
loop_
_entity.id
_entity.type
_entity.pdbx_description
1 polymer ?
#
loop_
_entity_poly.entity_id
_entity_poly.type
_entity_poly.pdbx_seq_one_letter_code
_entity_poly.pdbx_strand_id
1 'polypeptide(L)'
;MILMPKDSAKFINFCSKNVFVENEGVKNVAYAVLKGLKDGKISVNNYSQCQFHPSPEDPKAVDWIFILNTLNYSFWNEKNCPKWTVNNQTGYFALCAAIKRAINEGKPIVDPKYYSQITRSEAEYIFRGDTETNIPLLDERVKCLRDAGKVLLEKYQGTFVNCVKLSSHSAQNLLRCIVKEFESYQDEADYKIHRVSFYKRAQILVGDIWACFKGEGIGKFLDIDYLTMFADYRIPQILLHFGAIRYSNALMTKLESDIELENGSDEEIEIRGCTIEVIERVKYEVKDLIERYPKEKKNQLKSNINSILIDHFLWNYRREHEVELEIVPYHKTRCIYY
;
A
#
# COMPACT_ATOMS: atom_id res chain seq x y z
N MET A 1 -3.31 -24.85 -0.65
CA MET A 1 -2.89 -23.84 -1.66
C MET A 1 -3.36 -22.49 -1.16
N ILE A 2 -2.50 -21.48 -1.18
CA ILE A 2 -2.86 -20.13 -0.73
C ILE A 2 -3.70 -19.40 -1.78
N LEU A 3 -4.73 -18.69 -1.35
CA LEU A 3 -5.54 -17.84 -2.22
C LEU A 3 -4.80 -16.53 -2.51
N MET A 4 -4.79 -16.09 -3.77
CA MET A 4 -4.21 -14.78 -4.15
C MET A 4 -5.11 -13.62 -3.69
N PRO A 5 -4.62 -12.37 -3.57
CA PRO A 5 -5.32 -11.28 -2.89
C PRO A 5 -6.78 -11.06 -3.32
N LYS A 6 -7.06 -11.08 -4.62
CA LYS A 6 -8.43 -10.91 -5.14
C LYS A 6 -9.37 -12.06 -4.75
N ASP A 7 -8.90 -13.30 -4.76
CA ASP A 7 -9.71 -14.46 -4.40
C ASP A 7 -9.82 -14.61 -2.87
N SER A 8 -8.76 -14.25 -2.13
CA SER A 8 -8.79 -14.08 -0.67
C SER A 8 -9.88 -13.09 -0.26
N ALA A 9 -9.91 -11.91 -0.88
CA ALA A 9 -10.89 -10.87 -0.57
C ALA A 9 -12.33 -11.34 -0.76
N LYS A 10 -12.62 -12.01 -1.89
CA LYS A 10 -13.95 -12.59 -2.16
C LYS A 10 -14.33 -13.63 -1.11
N PHE A 11 -13.40 -14.54 -0.78
CA PHE A 11 -13.63 -15.59 0.22
C PHE A 11 -13.85 -14.99 1.61
N ILE A 12 -13.01 -14.04 2.02
CA ILE A 12 -13.11 -13.34 3.31
C ILE A 12 -14.46 -12.62 3.41
N ASN A 13 -14.83 -11.82 2.40
CA ASN A 13 -16.11 -11.12 2.40
C ASN A 13 -17.31 -12.09 2.48
N PHE A 14 -17.23 -13.25 1.82
CA PHE A 14 -18.30 -14.26 1.90
C PHE A 14 -18.45 -14.86 3.31
N CYS A 15 -17.34 -15.04 4.04
CA CYS A 15 -17.33 -15.65 5.36
C CYS A 15 -17.36 -14.66 6.54
N SER A 16 -17.22 -13.36 6.24
CA SER A 16 -17.06 -12.29 7.23
C SER A 16 -18.22 -12.22 8.22
N LYS A 17 -17.92 -11.98 9.49
CA LYS A 17 -18.91 -11.84 10.57
C LYS A 17 -18.87 -10.48 11.25
N ASN A 18 -17.76 -9.76 11.13
CA ASN A 18 -17.52 -8.48 11.79
C ASN A 18 -17.51 -7.32 10.80
N VAL A 19 -17.32 -7.57 9.51
CA VAL A 19 -17.28 -6.52 8.48
C VAL A 19 -18.26 -6.84 7.37
N PHE A 20 -19.15 -5.89 7.07
CA PHE A 20 -20.21 -6.03 6.08
C PHE A 20 -19.99 -5.03 4.96
N VAL A 21 -20.02 -5.49 3.71
CA VAL A 21 -19.96 -4.63 2.54
C VAL A 21 -21.36 -4.15 2.18
N GLU A 22 -21.53 -2.83 2.11
CA GLU A 22 -22.82 -2.16 1.93
C GLU A 22 -22.91 -1.56 0.52
N ASN A 23 -23.85 -2.04 -0.30
CA ASN A 23 -23.92 -1.73 -1.73
C ASN A 23 -24.18 -0.24 -2.03
N GLU A 24 -24.97 0.45 -1.21
CA GLU A 24 -25.21 1.89 -1.40
C GLU A 24 -23.94 2.70 -1.15
N GLY A 25 -23.15 2.35 -0.14
CA GLY A 25 -21.86 2.99 0.08
C GLY A 25 -20.84 2.69 -1.02
N VAL A 26 -20.84 1.48 -1.59
CA VAL A 26 -20.04 1.15 -2.79
C VAL A 26 -20.36 2.11 -3.94
N LYS A 27 -21.65 2.39 -4.19
CA LYS A 27 -22.06 3.36 -5.21
C LYS A 27 -21.62 4.78 -4.86
N ASN A 28 -21.70 5.20 -3.60
CA ASN A 28 -21.22 6.51 -3.16
C ASN A 28 -19.72 6.69 -3.45
N VAL A 29 -18.90 5.67 -3.15
CA VAL A 29 -17.47 5.68 -3.50
C VAL A 29 -17.27 5.72 -5.02
N ALA A 30 -18.04 4.94 -5.79
CA ALA A 30 -17.98 4.95 -7.25
C ALA A 30 -18.31 6.33 -7.84
N TYR A 31 -19.30 7.05 -7.31
CA TYR A 31 -19.59 8.42 -7.72
C TYR A 31 -18.44 9.38 -7.39
N ALA A 32 -17.81 9.26 -6.21
CA ALA A 32 -16.65 10.06 -5.84
C ALA A 32 -15.46 9.81 -6.78
N VAL A 33 -15.19 8.54 -7.12
CA VAL A 33 -14.15 8.15 -8.09
C VAL A 33 -14.47 8.68 -9.48
N LEU A 34 -15.72 8.56 -9.94
CA LEU A 34 -16.15 9.08 -11.24
C LEU A 34 -15.98 10.61 -11.30
N LYS A 35 -16.30 11.33 -10.23
CA LYS A 35 -16.04 12.77 -10.12
C LYS A 35 -14.54 13.05 -10.16
N GLY A 36 -13.73 12.31 -9.41
CA GLY A 36 -12.27 12.43 -9.42
C GLY A 36 -11.65 12.22 -10.81
N LEU A 37 -12.19 11.29 -11.60
CA LEU A 37 -11.79 11.10 -13.00
C LEU A 37 -12.13 12.34 -13.86
N LYS A 38 -13.34 12.91 -13.72
CA LYS A 38 -13.76 14.10 -14.47
C LYS A 38 -12.91 15.33 -14.14
N ASP A 39 -12.54 15.46 -12.87
CA ASP A 39 -11.74 16.57 -12.35
C ASP A 39 -10.23 16.37 -12.62
N GLY A 40 -9.82 15.28 -13.28
CA GLY A 40 -8.41 14.98 -13.58
C GLY A 40 -7.57 14.57 -12.36
N LYS A 41 -8.20 14.33 -11.20
CA LYS A 41 -7.53 13.93 -9.96
C LYS A 41 -7.03 12.48 -9.99
N ILE A 42 -7.56 11.65 -10.89
CA ILE A 42 -7.17 10.25 -11.05
C ILE A 42 -6.39 10.07 -12.35
N SER A 43 -5.07 9.89 -12.22
CA SER A 43 -4.16 9.72 -13.36
C SER A 43 -2.90 8.98 -12.92
N VAL A 44 -2.33 8.18 -13.84
CA VAL A 44 -0.99 7.58 -13.63
C VAL A 44 0.09 8.64 -13.44
N ASN A 45 -0.11 9.84 -13.98
CA ASN A 45 0.82 10.96 -13.83
C ASN A 45 0.82 11.54 -12.41
N ASN A 46 -0.16 11.22 -11.57
CA ASN A 46 -0.26 11.72 -10.20
C ASN A 46 0.57 10.87 -9.21
N TYR A 47 1.46 10.01 -9.72
CA TYR A 47 2.31 9.13 -8.93
C TYR A 47 3.30 9.87 -8.01
N SER A 48 3.82 11.02 -8.42
CA SER A 48 4.78 11.81 -7.64
C SER A 48 4.07 12.51 -6.46
N GLN A 49 3.52 11.70 -5.54
CA GLN A 49 2.74 12.13 -4.39
C GLN A 49 3.61 12.87 -3.35
N CYS A 50 4.94 12.80 -3.50
CA CYS A 50 5.89 13.51 -2.66
C CYS A 50 7.13 13.96 -3.42
N GLN A 51 7.67 15.12 -3.04
CA GLN A 51 8.92 15.68 -3.55
C GLN A 51 10.17 14.81 -3.32
N PHE A 52 10.08 13.76 -2.49
CA PHE A 52 11.21 12.90 -2.14
C PHE A 52 11.34 11.66 -3.01
N HIS A 53 10.34 11.36 -3.87
CA HIS A 53 10.41 10.24 -4.80
C HIS A 53 11.50 10.45 -5.86
N PRO A 54 12.12 9.37 -6.36
CA PRO A 54 13.07 9.44 -7.47
C PRO A 54 12.34 9.82 -8.76
N SER A 55 13.03 10.49 -9.67
CA SER A 55 12.52 10.65 -11.04
C SER A 55 12.77 9.35 -11.83
N PRO A 56 11.95 9.05 -12.86
CA PRO A 56 12.14 7.85 -13.68
C PRO A 56 13.48 7.86 -14.46
N GLU A 57 14.13 9.01 -14.60
CA GLU A 57 15.46 9.15 -15.19
C GLU A 57 16.59 8.78 -14.22
N ASP A 58 16.31 8.65 -12.91
CA ASP A 58 17.29 8.23 -11.92
C ASP A 58 17.63 6.73 -12.13
N PRO A 59 18.91 6.37 -12.41
CA PRO A 59 19.31 4.98 -12.61
C PRO A 59 19.09 4.10 -11.37
N LYS A 60 18.89 4.70 -10.19
CA LYS A 60 18.58 4.02 -8.92
C LYS A 60 17.11 4.08 -8.53
N ALA A 61 16.21 4.62 -9.37
CA ALA A 61 14.78 4.75 -9.08
C ALA A 61 14.16 3.42 -8.62
N VAL A 62 14.40 2.32 -9.33
CA VAL A 62 13.84 1.00 -8.99
C VAL A 62 14.38 0.47 -7.66
N ASP A 63 15.68 0.59 -7.40
CA ASP A 63 16.31 0.16 -6.14
C ASP A 63 15.80 1.02 -4.96
N TRP A 64 15.59 2.31 -5.19
CA TRP A 64 15.01 3.22 -4.21
C TRP A 64 13.56 2.86 -3.87
N ILE A 65 12.72 2.61 -4.88
CA ILE A 65 11.32 2.18 -4.71
C ILE A 65 11.26 0.83 -3.99
N PHE A 66 12.19 -0.08 -4.29
CA PHE A 66 12.32 -1.35 -3.59
C PHE A 66 12.58 -1.17 -2.09
N ILE A 67 13.53 -0.31 -1.71
CA ILE A 67 13.83 -0.06 -0.29
C ILE A 67 12.68 0.64 0.42
N LEU A 68 12.06 1.63 -0.24
CA LEU A 68 10.88 2.29 0.30
C LEU A 68 9.79 1.27 0.66
N ASN A 69 9.44 0.37 -0.27
CA ASN A 69 8.38 -0.62 -0.05
C ASN A 69 8.79 -1.77 0.88
N THR A 70 10.09 -2.06 0.97
CA THR A 70 10.65 -2.97 1.98
C THR A 70 10.46 -2.41 3.39
N LEU A 71 10.18 -1.11 3.53
CA LEU A 71 10.01 -0.40 4.80
C LEU A 71 8.60 0.22 4.95
N ASN A 72 7.69 0.07 3.99
CA ASN A 72 6.41 0.79 3.98
C ASN A 72 5.33 0.12 4.86
N TYR A 73 5.48 0.20 6.19
CA TYR A 73 4.55 -0.39 7.17
C TYR A 73 4.56 0.33 8.54
N SER A 74 3.48 0.13 9.31
CA SER A 74 3.35 0.46 10.74
C SER A 74 3.49 1.94 11.13
N PHE A 75 3.00 2.88 10.33
CA PHE A 75 3.13 4.32 10.60
C PHE A 75 2.09 4.92 11.55
N TRP A 76 1.13 4.14 12.02
CA TRP A 76 0.16 4.61 13.01
C TRP A 76 0.82 4.78 14.38
N ASN A 77 0.28 5.73 15.16
CA ASN A 77 0.78 6.08 16.49
C ASN A 77 -0.32 5.85 17.53
N GLU A 78 0.10 5.60 18.76
CA GLU A 78 -0.79 5.62 19.92
C GLU A 78 -1.46 6.98 20.07
N LYS A 79 -2.69 6.98 20.59
CA LYS A 79 -3.45 8.22 20.77
C LYS A 79 -2.72 9.14 21.75
N ASN A 80 -2.67 10.43 21.44
CA ASN A 80 -1.98 11.48 22.21
C ASN A 80 -0.45 11.34 22.29
N CYS A 81 0.17 10.46 21.51
CA CYS A 81 1.64 10.41 21.38
C CYS A 81 2.13 11.28 20.21
N PRO A 82 3.31 11.93 20.33
CA PRO A 82 3.92 12.63 19.22
C PRO A 82 4.23 11.67 18.07
N LYS A 83 3.99 12.11 16.83
CA LYS A 83 4.22 11.31 15.63
C LYS A 83 5.71 11.30 15.27
N TRP A 84 6.21 10.17 14.80
CA TRP A 84 7.53 10.13 14.15
C TRP A 84 7.53 11.08 12.95
N THR A 85 8.44 12.07 13.00
CA THR A 85 8.47 13.21 12.08
C THR A 85 9.86 13.34 11.46
N VAL A 86 9.94 13.52 10.15
CA VAL A 86 11.20 13.78 9.43
C VAL A 86 10.95 14.82 8.34
N ASN A 87 11.71 15.92 8.35
CA ASN A 87 11.58 17.06 7.46
C ASN A 87 10.13 17.59 7.40
N ASN A 88 9.51 17.79 8.58
CA ASN A 88 8.10 18.18 8.76
C ASN A 88 7.07 17.22 8.13
N GLN A 89 7.47 16.01 7.75
CA GLN A 89 6.57 14.97 7.28
C GLN A 89 6.29 13.95 8.38
N THR A 90 5.17 13.23 8.28
CA THR A 90 4.84 12.10 9.15
C THR A 90 4.51 10.85 8.32
N GLY A 91 4.58 9.68 8.96
CA GLY A 91 4.24 8.39 8.37
C GLY A 91 5.00 8.07 7.07
N TYR A 92 4.28 7.69 6.01
CA TYR A 92 4.88 7.32 4.72
C TYR A 92 5.81 8.41 4.15
N PHE A 93 5.43 9.68 4.24
CA PHE A 93 6.28 10.77 3.75
C PHE A 93 7.48 11.03 4.63
N ALA A 94 7.40 10.78 5.94
CA ALA A 94 8.57 10.80 6.80
C ALA A 94 9.57 9.71 6.40
N LEU A 95 9.09 8.53 6.00
CA LEU A 95 9.98 7.48 5.46
C LEU A 95 10.66 7.93 4.16
N CYS A 96 9.90 8.52 3.23
CA CYS A 96 10.47 9.04 2.00
C CYS A 96 11.55 10.12 2.29
N ALA A 97 11.25 11.04 3.22
CA ALA A 97 12.17 12.08 3.65
C ALA A 97 13.42 11.51 4.34
N ALA A 98 13.28 10.50 5.18
CA ALA A 98 14.40 9.84 5.87
C ALA A 98 15.36 9.15 4.90
N ILE A 99 14.83 8.40 3.91
CA ILE A 99 15.64 7.76 2.86
C ILE A 99 16.36 8.83 2.04
N LYS A 100 15.66 9.90 1.63
CA LYS A 100 16.28 11.00 0.87
C LYS A 100 17.37 11.71 1.68
N ARG A 101 17.12 11.97 2.97
CA ARG A 101 18.11 12.57 3.88
C ARG A 101 19.35 11.70 4.01
N ALA A 102 19.19 10.39 4.18
CA ALA A 102 20.33 9.46 4.27
C ALA A 102 21.20 9.51 3.01
N ILE A 103 20.59 9.52 1.81
CA ILE A 103 21.30 9.66 0.54
C ILE A 103 22.05 10.99 0.47
N ASN A 104 21.40 12.09 0.84
CA ASN A 104 22.02 13.43 0.86
C ASN A 104 23.18 13.52 1.86
N GLU A 105 23.14 12.76 2.96
CA GLU A 105 24.20 12.63 3.97
C GLU A 105 25.29 11.62 3.57
N GLY A 106 25.26 11.10 2.34
CA GLY A 106 26.26 10.16 1.81
C GLY A 106 26.11 8.73 2.33
N LYS A 107 24.97 8.36 2.93
CA LYS A 107 24.67 6.97 3.30
C LYS A 107 24.06 6.24 2.09
N PRO A 108 24.68 5.17 1.57
CA PRO A 108 24.20 4.45 0.40
C PRO A 108 23.06 3.48 0.77
N ILE A 109 21.97 3.98 1.35
CA ILE A 109 20.84 3.18 1.87
C ILE A 109 20.06 2.41 0.78
N VAL A 110 20.31 2.71 -0.49
CA VAL A 110 19.76 1.99 -1.66
C VAL A 110 20.73 0.98 -2.28
N ASP A 111 21.93 0.81 -1.71
CA ASP A 111 22.90 -0.20 -2.14
C ASP A 111 22.76 -1.49 -1.31
N PRO A 112 22.43 -2.63 -1.92
CA PRO A 112 22.32 -3.90 -1.21
C PRO A 112 23.59 -4.32 -0.47
N LYS A 113 24.78 -3.92 -0.95
CA LYS A 113 26.04 -4.19 -0.23
C LYS A 113 26.09 -3.46 1.11
N TYR A 114 25.54 -2.25 1.17
CA TYR A 114 25.45 -1.47 2.39
C TYR A 114 24.37 -2.03 3.31
N TYR A 115 23.13 -2.09 2.84
CA TYR A 115 22.01 -2.41 3.73
C TYR A 115 21.90 -3.90 4.09
N SER A 116 22.60 -4.80 3.39
CA SER A 116 22.79 -6.20 3.83
C SER A 116 23.62 -6.32 5.11
N GLN A 117 24.41 -5.30 5.45
CA GLN A 117 25.32 -5.26 6.59
C GLN A 117 24.98 -4.14 7.58
N ILE A 118 23.92 -3.36 7.33
CA ILE A 118 23.54 -2.20 8.14
C ILE A 118 23.43 -2.58 9.61
N THR A 119 24.04 -1.79 10.47
CA THR A 119 23.94 -1.96 11.93
C THR A 119 22.68 -1.29 12.48
N ARG A 120 22.26 -1.71 13.68
CA ARG A 120 21.12 -1.07 14.36
C ARG A 120 21.36 0.42 14.59
N SER A 121 22.58 0.80 14.99
CA SER A 121 22.96 2.20 15.22
C SER A 121 22.96 3.03 13.93
N GLU A 122 23.37 2.46 12.79
CA GLU A 122 23.24 3.14 11.50
C GLU A 122 21.78 3.32 11.09
N ALA A 123 20.94 2.31 11.31
CA ALA A 123 19.50 2.43 11.04
C ALA A 123 18.85 3.48 11.95
N GLU A 124 19.21 3.52 13.24
CA GLU A 124 18.78 4.55 14.19
C GLU A 124 19.19 5.95 13.72
N TYR A 125 20.43 6.11 13.24
CA TYR A 125 20.88 7.37 12.65
C TYR A 125 20.08 7.73 11.38
N ILE A 126 19.84 6.79 10.48
CA ILE A 126 19.12 7.04 9.22
C ILE A 126 17.66 7.43 9.47
N PHE A 127 16.97 6.68 10.33
CA PHE A 127 15.55 6.84 10.61
C PHE A 127 15.25 7.73 11.83
N ARG A 128 16.24 8.45 12.36
CA ARG A 128 16.05 9.39 13.47
C ARG A 128 14.92 10.38 13.18
N GLY A 129 14.04 10.60 14.15
CA GLY A 129 13.06 11.67 14.07
C GLY A 129 13.70 13.04 14.21
N ASP A 130 12.98 14.07 13.79
CA ASP A 130 13.26 15.46 14.19
C ASP A 130 12.72 15.76 15.60
N THR A 131 11.93 14.82 16.15
CA THR A 131 11.37 14.80 17.50
C THR A 131 11.88 13.59 18.28
N GLU A 132 11.48 13.48 19.55
CA GLU A 132 11.79 12.36 20.44
C GLU A 132 11.13 11.02 20.04
N THR A 133 10.12 11.05 19.17
CA THR A 133 9.47 9.83 18.68
C THR A 133 10.39 9.13 17.68
N ASN A 134 10.61 7.84 17.89
CA ASN A 134 11.37 6.98 16.97
C ASN A 134 10.47 6.30 15.95
N ILE A 135 11.05 5.88 14.83
CA ILE A 135 10.34 5.03 13.86
C ILE A 135 9.94 3.72 14.55
N PRO A 136 8.70 3.25 14.39
CA PRO A 136 8.30 1.95 14.95
C PRO A 136 8.99 0.80 14.23
N LEU A 137 9.19 -0.31 14.95
CA LEU A 137 9.73 -1.57 14.45
C LEU A 137 11.14 -1.45 13.83
N LEU A 138 12.04 -0.70 14.49
CA LEU A 138 13.39 -0.46 13.98
C LEU A 138 14.19 -1.75 13.78
N ASP A 139 14.09 -2.70 14.71
CA ASP A 139 14.83 -3.97 14.63
C ASP A 139 14.33 -4.85 13.49
N GLU A 140 13.01 -4.88 13.26
CA GLU A 140 12.40 -5.55 12.11
C GLU A 140 12.78 -4.89 10.79
N ARG A 141 12.92 -3.56 10.75
CA ARG A 141 13.40 -2.83 9.58
C ARG A 141 14.83 -3.21 9.24
N VAL A 142 15.71 -3.28 10.25
CA VAL A 142 17.08 -3.77 10.09
C VAL A 142 17.09 -5.19 9.55
N LYS A 143 16.26 -6.09 10.11
CA LYS A 143 16.13 -7.46 9.59
C LYS A 143 15.67 -7.47 8.12
N CYS A 144 14.60 -6.74 7.79
CA CYS A 144 14.07 -6.66 6.43
C CYS A 144 15.11 -6.17 5.42
N LEU A 145 15.87 -5.12 5.76
CA LEU A 145 16.97 -4.63 4.93
C LEU A 145 18.03 -5.72 4.73
N ARG A 146 18.52 -6.30 5.82
CA ARG A 146 19.59 -7.30 5.77
C ARG A 146 19.22 -8.50 4.89
N ASP A 147 18.02 -9.04 5.11
CA ASP A 147 17.55 -10.22 4.40
C ASP A 147 17.30 -9.91 2.92
N ALA A 148 16.64 -8.79 2.61
CA ALA A 148 16.45 -8.36 1.23
C ALA A 148 17.78 -8.10 0.50
N GLY A 149 18.77 -7.56 1.21
CA GLY A 149 20.09 -7.26 0.66
C GLY A 149 20.84 -8.52 0.27
N LYS A 150 20.83 -9.53 1.16
CA LYS A 150 21.42 -10.85 0.88
C LYS A 150 20.80 -11.49 -0.36
N VAL A 151 19.47 -11.54 -0.44
CA VAL A 151 18.74 -12.10 -1.60
C VAL A 151 19.15 -11.39 -2.90
N LEU A 152 19.24 -10.06 -2.89
CA LEU A 152 19.62 -9.30 -4.07
C LEU A 152 21.07 -9.54 -4.49
N LEU A 153 21.99 -9.62 -3.54
CA LEU A 153 23.40 -9.91 -3.82
C LEU A 153 23.60 -11.32 -4.39
N GLU A 154 22.92 -12.31 -3.82
CA GLU A 154 23.07 -13.73 -4.20
C GLU A 154 22.40 -14.06 -5.53
N LYS A 155 21.20 -13.51 -5.79
CA LYS A 155 20.34 -13.96 -6.91
C LYS A 155 20.15 -12.91 -8.01
N TYR A 156 20.35 -11.63 -7.69
CA TYR A 156 19.97 -10.53 -8.58
C TYR A 156 21.11 -9.54 -8.86
N GLN A 157 22.36 -9.96 -8.65
CA GLN A 157 23.56 -9.16 -8.90
C GLN A 157 23.56 -7.79 -8.19
N GLY A 158 22.93 -7.72 -7.01
CA GLY A 158 22.88 -6.51 -6.20
C GLY A 158 21.96 -5.41 -6.75
N THR A 159 20.89 -5.74 -7.48
CA THR A 159 19.86 -4.76 -7.87
C THR A 159 18.50 -5.39 -8.08
N PHE A 160 17.43 -4.71 -7.64
CA PHE A 160 16.06 -5.18 -7.85
C PHE A 160 15.61 -5.07 -9.31
N VAL A 161 16.29 -4.25 -10.12
CA VAL A 161 16.07 -4.13 -11.58
C VAL A 161 16.10 -5.51 -12.26
N ASN A 162 17.00 -6.40 -11.85
CA ASN A 162 17.11 -7.73 -12.43
C ASN A 162 15.91 -8.63 -12.08
N CYS A 163 15.35 -8.47 -10.88
CA CYS A 163 14.10 -9.13 -10.50
C CYS A 163 12.92 -8.65 -11.36
N VAL A 164 12.81 -7.33 -11.59
CA VAL A 164 11.77 -6.74 -12.47
C VAL A 164 11.88 -7.28 -13.90
N LYS A 165 13.10 -7.32 -14.47
CA LYS A 165 13.32 -7.84 -15.83
C LYS A 165 12.87 -9.30 -16.00
N LEU A 166 13.10 -10.14 -14.99
CA LEU A 166 12.70 -11.55 -15.01
C LEU A 166 11.18 -11.73 -15.05
N SER A 167 10.40 -10.75 -14.59
CA SER A 167 8.93 -10.80 -14.68
C SER A 167 8.39 -10.79 -16.11
N SER A 168 9.22 -10.41 -17.09
CA SER A 168 8.85 -10.34 -18.51
C SER A 168 7.58 -9.50 -18.76
N HIS A 169 7.51 -8.33 -18.12
CA HIS A 169 6.36 -7.41 -18.20
C HIS A 169 5.04 -7.99 -17.64
N SER A 170 5.09 -8.96 -16.73
CA SER A 170 3.91 -9.43 -15.99
C SER A 170 3.96 -9.02 -14.51
N ALA A 171 2.99 -8.21 -14.09
CA ALA A 171 2.76 -7.84 -12.71
C ALA A 171 2.48 -9.07 -11.83
N GLN A 172 1.73 -10.05 -12.35
CA GLN A 172 1.47 -11.31 -11.63
C GLN A 172 2.77 -12.09 -11.38
N ASN A 173 3.64 -12.20 -12.40
CA ASN A 173 4.92 -12.90 -12.25
C ASN A 173 5.86 -12.15 -11.30
N LEU A 174 5.92 -10.82 -11.38
CA LEU A 174 6.73 -10.02 -10.46
C LEU A 174 6.23 -10.17 -9.02
N LEU A 175 4.92 -10.10 -8.78
CA LEU A 175 4.33 -10.30 -7.47
C LEU A 175 4.69 -11.67 -6.88
N ARG A 176 4.54 -12.74 -7.66
CA ARG A 176 4.91 -14.11 -7.25
C ARG A 176 6.40 -14.22 -6.95
N CYS A 177 7.25 -13.59 -7.76
CA CYS A 177 8.69 -13.56 -7.54
C CYS A 177 9.04 -12.86 -6.22
N ILE A 178 8.44 -11.69 -5.96
CA ILE A 178 8.66 -10.93 -4.72
C ILE A 178 8.30 -11.78 -3.49
N VAL A 179 7.09 -12.31 -3.46
CA VAL A 179 6.58 -13.09 -2.30
C VAL A 179 7.39 -14.37 -2.09
N LYS A 180 7.82 -15.02 -3.17
CA LYS A 180 8.64 -16.24 -3.08
C LYS A 180 10.04 -15.97 -2.54
N GLU A 181 10.66 -14.88 -2.97
CA GLU A 181 12.10 -14.65 -2.76
C GLU A 181 12.39 -13.77 -1.54
N PHE A 182 11.42 -12.96 -1.10
CA PHE A 182 11.57 -12.03 0.02
C PHE A 182 10.51 -12.30 1.11
N GLU A 183 10.90 -13.03 2.15
CA GLU A 183 10.02 -13.49 3.24
C GLU A 183 9.19 -12.35 3.89
N SER A 184 9.78 -11.17 4.05
CA SER A 184 9.08 -10.04 4.69
C SER A 184 7.83 -9.56 3.91
N TYR A 185 7.69 -9.95 2.64
CA TYR A 185 6.52 -9.66 1.80
C TYR A 185 5.42 -10.74 1.86
N GLN A 186 5.63 -11.85 2.58
CA GLN A 186 4.67 -12.95 2.74
C GLN A 186 3.53 -12.61 3.72
N ASP A 187 2.77 -11.58 3.37
CA ASP A 187 1.58 -11.11 4.08
C ASP A 187 0.40 -12.07 3.88
N GLU A 188 0.37 -13.09 4.74
CA GLU A 188 -0.50 -14.27 4.69
C GLU A 188 -1.05 -14.62 6.07
N ALA A 189 -2.26 -15.18 6.12
CA ALA A 189 -2.91 -15.62 7.35
C ALA A 189 -3.78 -16.86 7.15
N ASP A 190 -4.05 -17.59 8.23
CA ASP A 190 -5.06 -18.65 8.23
C ASP A 190 -6.42 -18.03 8.55
N TYR A 191 -7.39 -18.22 7.66
CA TYR A 191 -8.76 -17.75 7.86
C TYR A 191 -9.75 -18.87 7.55
N LYS A 192 -10.44 -19.34 8.60
CA LYS A 192 -11.33 -20.51 8.55
C LYS A 192 -10.58 -21.74 8.01
N ILE A 193 -10.99 -22.26 6.85
CA ILE A 193 -10.42 -23.47 6.22
C ILE A 193 -9.39 -23.16 5.11
N HIS A 194 -9.05 -21.89 4.89
CA HIS A 194 -8.15 -21.47 3.82
C HIS A 194 -6.99 -20.63 4.35
N ARG A 195 -5.84 -20.78 3.68
CA ARG A 195 -4.74 -19.81 3.77
C ARG A 195 -5.06 -18.66 2.81
N VAL A 196 -5.13 -17.44 3.33
CA VAL A 196 -5.40 -16.21 2.57
C VAL A 196 -4.16 -15.33 2.51
N SER A 197 -4.14 -14.41 1.54
CA SER A 197 -3.05 -13.46 1.34
C SER A 197 -3.58 -12.07 1.02
N PHE A 198 -2.77 -11.05 1.35
CA PHE A 198 -3.02 -9.66 0.98
C PHE A 198 -1.86 -9.08 0.17
N TYR A 199 -0.63 -9.51 0.48
CA TYR A 199 0.60 -9.09 -0.19
C TYR A 199 0.72 -7.57 -0.38
N LYS A 200 0.24 -6.77 0.60
CA LYS A 200 0.04 -5.32 0.46
C LYS A 200 1.30 -4.62 -0.05
N ARG A 201 2.44 -4.80 0.62
CA ARG A 201 3.70 -4.14 0.23
C ARG A 201 4.25 -4.63 -1.10
N ALA A 202 4.03 -5.90 -1.44
CA ALA A 202 4.48 -6.45 -2.72
C ALA A 202 3.64 -5.88 -3.88
N GLN A 203 2.33 -5.73 -3.67
CA GLN A 203 1.45 -5.06 -4.62
C GLN A 203 1.81 -3.58 -4.78
N ILE A 204 2.10 -2.85 -3.68
CA ILE A 204 2.58 -1.46 -3.76
C ILE A 204 3.89 -1.39 -4.54
N LEU A 205 4.86 -2.27 -4.27
CA LEU A 205 6.13 -2.27 -4.98
C LEU A 205 5.95 -2.37 -6.50
N VAL A 206 5.09 -3.27 -6.98
CA VAL A 206 4.79 -3.37 -8.42
C VAL A 206 4.03 -2.14 -8.92
N GLY A 207 3.05 -1.65 -8.16
CA GLY A 207 2.27 -0.46 -8.50
C GLY A 207 3.11 0.82 -8.57
N ASP A 208 4.06 0.98 -7.65
CA ASP A 208 4.99 2.11 -7.58
C ASP A 208 5.96 2.12 -8.75
N ILE A 209 6.50 0.95 -9.13
CA ILE A 209 7.34 0.84 -10.34
C ILE A 209 6.50 1.15 -11.59
N TRP A 210 5.30 0.59 -11.69
CA TRP A 210 4.40 0.89 -12.81
C TRP A 210 4.13 2.40 -12.93
N ALA A 211 3.79 3.04 -11.81
CA ALA A 211 3.37 4.42 -11.79
C ALA A 211 4.56 5.40 -11.94
N CYS A 212 5.73 5.10 -11.38
CA CYS A 212 6.98 5.87 -11.56
C CYS A 212 7.36 6.00 -13.04
N PHE A 213 7.30 4.88 -13.77
CA PHE A 213 7.63 4.83 -15.19
C PHE A 213 6.41 4.96 -16.11
N LYS A 214 5.25 5.38 -15.58
CA LYS A 214 4.01 5.65 -16.33
C LYS A 214 3.55 4.47 -17.21
N GLY A 215 3.82 3.23 -16.79
CA GLY A 215 3.50 2.03 -17.55
C GLY A 215 4.39 1.78 -18.78
N GLU A 216 5.53 2.47 -18.88
CA GLU A 216 6.48 2.36 -19.97
C GLU A 216 7.81 1.74 -19.50
N GLY A 217 8.64 1.32 -20.47
CA GLY A 217 9.97 0.78 -20.20
C GLY A 217 9.97 -0.33 -19.14
N ILE A 218 10.74 -0.14 -18.06
CA ILE A 218 10.86 -1.09 -16.95
C ILE A 218 9.58 -1.20 -16.10
N GLY A 219 8.72 -0.18 -16.08
CA GLY A 219 7.43 -0.22 -15.41
C GLY A 219 6.27 -0.66 -16.30
N LYS A 220 6.55 -1.12 -17.52
CA LYS A 220 5.53 -1.70 -18.39
C LYS A 220 5.10 -3.08 -17.86
N PHE A 221 3.83 -3.20 -17.47
CA PHE A 221 3.19 -4.46 -17.12
C PHE A 221 1.92 -4.63 -17.96
N LEU A 222 1.79 -5.77 -18.65
CA LEU A 222 0.68 -6.05 -19.57
C LEU A 222 -0.62 -6.43 -18.85
N ASP A 223 -0.50 -6.88 -17.61
CA ASP A 223 -1.54 -7.42 -16.74
C ASP A 223 -1.62 -6.63 -15.41
N ILE A 224 -1.31 -5.33 -15.42
CA ILE A 224 -1.30 -4.50 -14.19
C ILE A 224 -2.63 -4.53 -13.42
N ASP A 225 -3.75 -4.71 -14.14
CA ASP A 225 -5.11 -4.84 -13.59
C ASP A 225 -5.32 -6.12 -12.75
N TYR A 226 -4.33 -7.03 -12.74
CA TYR A 226 -4.28 -8.18 -11.85
C TYR A 226 -4.15 -7.75 -10.38
N LEU A 227 -3.45 -6.65 -10.11
CA LEU A 227 -3.27 -6.14 -8.75
C LEU A 227 -4.58 -5.56 -8.21
N THR A 228 -4.74 -5.65 -6.88
CA THR A 228 -5.87 -5.06 -6.16
C THR A 228 -5.49 -3.70 -5.59
N MET A 229 -6.42 -3.09 -4.85
CA MET A 229 -6.08 -2.01 -3.92
C MET A 229 -5.14 -2.53 -2.82
N PHE A 230 -4.50 -1.62 -2.11
CA PHE A 230 -3.50 -1.95 -1.10
C PHE A 230 -4.16 -1.96 0.29
N ALA A 231 -4.40 -3.15 0.84
CA ALA A 231 -5.14 -3.32 2.09
C ALA A 231 -4.36 -2.82 3.34
N ASP A 232 -4.38 -1.51 3.55
CA ASP A 232 -3.82 -0.81 4.68
C ASP A 232 -4.89 -0.47 5.75
N TYR A 233 -4.48 0.31 6.75
CA TYR A 233 -5.35 0.74 7.85
C TYR A 233 -6.14 2.04 7.59
N ARG A 234 -5.80 2.81 6.56
CA ARG A 234 -6.42 4.11 6.26
C ARG A 234 -7.56 4.01 5.27
N ILE A 235 -7.48 3.17 4.25
CA ILE A 235 -8.57 3.03 3.28
C ILE A 235 -9.88 2.52 3.93
N PRO A 236 -9.87 1.55 4.88
CA PRO A 236 -11.10 1.16 5.58
C PRO A 236 -11.78 2.33 6.30
N GLN A 237 -11.01 3.30 6.82
CA GLN A 237 -11.53 4.53 7.45
C GLN A 237 -12.39 5.33 6.46
N ILE A 238 -11.91 5.48 5.22
CA ILE A 238 -12.62 6.18 4.16
C ILE A 238 -13.87 5.40 3.76
N LEU A 239 -13.75 4.08 3.59
CA LEU A 239 -14.89 3.24 3.23
C LEU A 239 -16.00 3.28 4.29
N LEU A 240 -15.64 3.34 5.57
CA LEU A 240 -16.59 3.50 6.67
C LEU A 240 -17.29 4.87 6.58
N HIS A 241 -16.55 5.94 6.29
CA HIS A 241 -17.11 7.29 6.08
C HIS A 241 -18.11 7.34 4.92
N PHE A 242 -17.82 6.68 3.80
CA PHE A 242 -18.77 6.57 2.67
C PHE A 242 -19.92 5.59 2.92
N GLY A 243 -19.92 4.88 4.05
CA GLY A 243 -20.88 3.83 4.38
C GLY A 243 -20.74 2.59 3.49
N ALA A 244 -19.57 2.37 2.87
CA ALA A 244 -19.31 1.23 1.98
C ALA A 244 -18.93 -0.03 2.76
N ILE A 245 -18.45 0.13 3.99
CA ILE A 245 -18.32 -0.94 4.97
C ILE A 245 -19.05 -0.57 6.26
N ARG A 246 -19.57 -1.57 6.96
CA ARG A 246 -20.13 -1.46 8.30
C ARG A 246 -19.50 -2.52 9.21
N TYR A 247 -19.21 -2.16 10.44
CA TYR A 247 -18.68 -3.10 11.44
C TYR A 247 -19.79 -3.69 12.32
N SER A 248 -19.53 -4.87 12.89
CA SER A 248 -20.32 -5.37 14.02
C SER A 248 -20.18 -4.44 15.22
N ASN A 249 -21.18 -4.41 16.11
CA ASN A 249 -21.14 -3.53 17.28
C ASN A 249 -19.89 -3.79 18.14
N ALA A 250 -19.52 -5.07 18.34
CA ALA A 250 -18.34 -5.43 19.12
C ALA A 250 -17.04 -4.91 18.50
N LEU A 251 -16.87 -5.06 17.18
CA LEU A 251 -15.70 -4.54 16.47
C LEU A 251 -15.68 -3.01 16.50
N MET A 252 -16.81 -2.35 16.25
CA MET A 252 -16.91 -0.89 16.30
C MET A 252 -16.50 -0.35 17.69
N THR A 253 -17.02 -0.94 18.77
CA THR A 253 -16.65 -0.54 20.14
C THR A 253 -15.16 -0.71 20.42
N LYS A 254 -14.52 -1.77 19.92
CA LYS A 254 -13.05 -1.95 20.06
C LYS A 254 -12.29 -0.83 19.35
N LEU A 255 -12.68 -0.51 18.12
CA LEU A 255 -12.03 0.53 17.31
C LEU A 255 -12.23 1.94 17.91
N GLU A 256 -13.42 2.25 18.40
CA GLU A 256 -13.72 3.51 19.10
C GLU A 256 -12.94 3.64 20.42
N SER A 257 -12.69 2.51 21.08
CA SER A 257 -11.88 2.43 22.31
C SER A 257 -10.37 2.40 22.05
N ASP A 258 -9.94 2.55 20.80
CA ASP A 258 -8.54 2.52 20.36
C ASP A 258 -7.80 1.22 20.70
N ILE A 259 -8.54 0.10 20.78
CA ILE A 259 -7.97 -1.22 21.05
C ILE A 259 -7.22 -1.72 19.81
N GLU A 260 -5.95 -2.08 20.00
CA GLU A 260 -5.15 -2.70 18.95
C GLU A 260 -5.68 -4.10 18.61
N LEU A 261 -5.84 -4.38 17.31
CA LEU A 261 -6.21 -5.70 16.83
C LEU A 261 -4.95 -6.54 16.59
N GLU A 262 -5.01 -7.80 17.01
CA GLU A 262 -3.95 -8.76 16.76
C GLU A 262 -3.81 -9.05 15.26
N ASN A 263 -2.57 -9.09 14.78
CA ASN A 263 -2.25 -9.43 13.40
C ASN A 263 -2.70 -10.86 13.07
N GLY A 264 -3.51 -11.04 12.02
CA GLY A 264 -4.08 -12.33 11.67
C GLY A 264 -5.30 -12.73 12.50
N SER A 265 -5.85 -11.83 13.32
CA SER A 265 -7.16 -12.04 13.93
C SER A 265 -8.27 -11.99 12.88
N ASP A 266 -9.37 -12.69 13.11
CA ASP A 266 -10.55 -12.67 12.22
C ASP A 266 -11.01 -11.23 11.93
N GLU A 267 -11.00 -10.34 12.92
CA GLU A 267 -11.40 -8.94 12.77
C GLU A 267 -10.46 -8.17 11.84
N GLU A 268 -9.14 -8.33 12.01
CA GLU A 268 -8.13 -7.69 11.16
C GLU A 268 -8.19 -8.20 9.71
N ILE A 269 -8.27 -9.53 9.55
CA ILE A 269 -8.39 -10.20 8.25
C ILE A 269 -9.66 -9.74 7.52
N GLU A 270 -10.80 -9.69 8.23
CA GLU A 270 -12.08 -9.28 7.65
C GLU A 270 -12.08 -7.82 7.21
N ILE A 271 -11.47 -6.91 7.98
CA ILE A 271 -11.33 -5.50 7.58
C ILE A 271 -10.55 -5.39 6.27
N ARG A 272 -9.38 -6.05 6.19
CA ARG A 272 -8.51 -5.99 5.01
C ARG A 272 -9.15 -6.65 3.79
N GLY A 273 -9.73 -7.84 3.97
CA GLY A 273 -10.36 -8.60 2.88
C GLY A 273 -11.60 -7.91 2.32
N CYS A 274 -12.48 -7.40 3.19
CA CYS A 274 -13.67 -6.66 2.75
C CYS A 274 -13.30 -5.33 2.08
N THR A 275 -12.23 -4.66 2.52
CA THR A 275 -11.73 -3.44 1.88
C THR A 275 -11.31 -3.69 0.44
N ILE A 276 -10.56 -4.77 0.17
CA ILE A 276 -10.21 -5.17 -1.19
C ILE A 276 -11.47 -5.44 -2.02
N GLU A 277 -12.41 -6.21 -1.48
CA GLU A 277 -13.66 -6.56 -2.16
C GLU A 277 -14.50 -5.32 -2.51
N VAL A 278 -14.60 -4.34 -1.61
CA VAL A 278 -15.27 -3.06 -1.89
C VAL A 278 -14.64 -2.37 -3.09
N ILE A 279 -13.31 -2.22 -3.13
CA ILE A 279 -12.68 -1.51 -4.25
C ILE A 279 -12.80 -2.28 -5.57
N GLU A 280 -12.78 -3.61 -5.54
CA GLU A 280 -13.08 -4.40 -6.74
C GLU A 280 -14.51 -4.14 -7.25
N ARG A 281 -15.51 -4.03 -6.35
CA ARG A 281 -16.88 -3.66 -6.72
C ARG A 281 -17.00 -2.22 -7.23
N VAL A 282 -16.34 -1.27 -6.56
CA VAL A 282 -16.26 0.14 -7.00
C VAL A 282 -15.69 0.23 -8.41
N LYS A 283 -14.61 -0.51 -8.70
CA LYS A 283 -14.00 -0.54 -10.04
C LYS A 283 -15.00 -0.99 -11.11
N TYR A 284 -15.82 -2.01 -10.84
CA TYR A 284 -16.85 -2.45 -11.78
C TYR A 284 -17.99 -1.43 -11.92
N GLU A 285 -18.47 -0.86 -10.81
CA GLU A 285 -19.53 0.15 -10.82
C GLU A 285 -19.11 1.40 -11.62
N VAL A 286 -17.87 1.87 -11.44
CA VAL A 286 -17.34 3.01 -12.21
C VAL A 286 -17.27 2.69 -13.71
N LYS A 287 -16.82 1.48 -14.08
CA LYS A 287 -16.78 1.06 -15.50
C LYS A 287 -18.18 1.02 -16.11
N ASP A 288 -19.16 0.47 -15.40
CA ASP A 288 -20.56 0.43 -15.83
C ASP A 288 -21.15 1.85 -15.96
N LEU A 289 -20.90 2.75 -15.00
CA LEU A 289 -21.32 4.15 -15.08
C LEU A 289 -20.74 4.85 -16.33
N ILE A 290 -19.46 4.66 -16.63
CA ILE A 290 -18.81 5.22 -17.84
C ILE A 290 -19.47 4.67 -19.11
N GLU A 291 -19.87 3.39 -19.11
CA GLU A 291 -20.53 2.77 -20.25
C GLU A 291 -21.96 3.30 -20.48
N ARG A 292 -22.73 3.48 -19.40
CA ARG A 292 -24.13 3.95 -19.41
C ARG A 292 -24.29 5.43 -19.76
N TYR A 293 -23.27 6.27 -19.56
CA TYR A 293 -23.34 7.71 -19.84
C TYR A 293 -22.36 8.13 -20.96
N PRO A 294 -22.74 8.04 -22.26
CA PRO A 294 -21.83 8.29 -23.39
C PRO A 294 -21.25 9.71 -23.48
N LYS A 295 -21.86 10.70 -22.82
CA LYS A 295 -21.27 12.05 -22.70
C LYS A 295 -19.95 12.00 -21.93
N GLU A 296 -19.84 11.11 -20.96
CA GLU A 296 -18.62 10.83 -20.19
C GLU A 296 -17.55 10.18 -21.09
N LYS A 297 -17.93 9.32 -22.06
CA LYS A 297 -16.99 8.72 -23.01
C LYS A 297 -16.22 9.73 -23.87
N LYS A 298 -16.76 10.93 -24.10
CA LYS A 298 -16.11 11.97 -24.93
C LYS A 298 -15.00 12.73 -24.18
N ASN A 299 -15.07 12.80 -22.84
CA ASN A 299 -14.13 13.56 -22.01
C ASN A 299 -12.94 12.70 -21.56
N GLN A 300 -12.20 12.05 -22.46
CA GLN A 300 -10.99 11.24 -22.13
C GLN A 300 -11.16 10.18 -21.02
N LEU A 301 -12.38 9.89 -20.53
CA LEU A 301 -12.68 8.94 -19.44
C LEU A 301 -12.48 7.47 -19.85
N LYS A 302 -11.92 7.20 -21.03
CA LYS A 302 -11.23 5.93 -21.36
C LYS A 302 -9.89 5.79 -20.61
N SER A 303 -9.79 6.36 -19.41
CA SER A 303 -8.75 6.03 -18.47
C SER A 303 -8.83 4.53 -18.21
N ASN A 304 -7.71 3.82 -18.32
CA ASN A 304 -7.58 2.42 -17.87
C ASN A 304 -7.66 2.39 -16.34
N ILE A 305 -8.85 2.71 -15.81
CA ILE A 305 -9.07 2.75 -14.37
C ILE A 305 -8.90 1.35 -13.80
N ASN A 306 -8.05 1.28 -12.78
CA ASN A 306 -7.71 0.06 -12.07
C ASN A 306 -7.69 0.32 -10.57
N SER A 307 -7.52 -0.75 -9.79
CA SER A 307 -7.63 -0.68 -8.34
C SER A 307 -6.51 0.17 -7.70
N ILE A 308 -5.34 0.25 -8.34
CA ILE A 308 -4.21 1.09 -7.91
C ILE A 308 -4.57 2.57 -8.01
N LEU A 309 -5.16 2.99 -9.14
CA LEU A 309 -5.56 4.38 -9.32
C LEU A 309 -6.70 4.80 -8.38
N ILE A 310 -7.63 3.88 -8.09
CA ILE A 310 -8.69 4.11 -7.09
C ILE A 310 -8.07 4.24 -5.70
N ASP A 311 -7.13 3.37 -5.34
CA ASP A 311 -6.41 3.41 -4.07
C ASP A 311 -5.68 4.75 -3.87
N HIS A 312 -4.87 5.16 -4.85
CA HIS A 312 -4.16 6.44 -4.81
C HIS A 312 -5.12 7.64 -4.68
N PHE A 313 -6.26 7.59 -5.37
CA PHE A 313 -7.29 8.63 -5.26
C PHE A 313 -7.86 8.70 -3.84
N LEU A 314 -8.25 7.56 -3.26
CA LEU A 314 -8.81 7.52 -1.91
C LEU A 314 -7.76 7.95 -0.87
N TRP A 315 -6.51 7.55 -1.02
CA TRP A 315 -5.43 7.98 -0.15
C TRP A 315 -5.25 9.51 -0.17
N ASN A 316 -5.29 10.13 -1.35
CA ASN A 316 -5.29 11.59 -1.48
C ASN A 316 -6.57 12.23 -0.92
N TYR A 317 -7.74 11.64 -1.16
CA TYR A 317 -9.02 12.09 -0.62
C TYR A 317 -8.96 12.21 0.91
N ARG A 318 -8.37 11.22 1.59
CA ARG A 318 -8.20 11.24 3.04
C ARG A 318 -7.39 12.42 3.54
N ARG A 319 -6.39 12.83 2.78
CA ARG A 319 -5.55 13.98 3.14
C ARG A 319 -6.28 15.30 2.91
N GLU A 320 -7.04 15.41 1.84
CA GLU A 320 -7.88 16.60 1.57
C GLU A 320 -9.00 16.76 2.61
N HIS A 321 -9.50 15.66 3.19
CA HIS A 321 -10.61 15.64 4.16
C HIS A 321 -10.16 15.17 5.55
N GLU A 322 -8.92 15.51 5.96
CA GLU A 322 -8.32 14.99 7.21
C GLU A 322 -9.17 15.29 8.44
N VAL A 323 -9.75 16.49 8.55
CA VAL A 323 -10.57 16.92 9.69
C VAL A 323 -11.85 16.08 9.82
N GLU A 324 -12.52 15.80 8.70
CA GLU A 324 -13.76 15.01 8.69
C GLU A 324 -13.49 13.54 8.99
N LEU A 325 -12.34 13.03 8.56
CA LEU A 325 -11.97 11.64 8.76
C LEU A 325 -11.30 11.38 10.11
N GLU A 326 -10.84 12.41 10.83
CA GLU A 326 -10.19 12.25 12.14
C GLU A 326 -11.13 11.63 13.18
N ILE A 327 -12.44 11.89 13.08
CA ILE A 327 -13.46 11.31 13.97
C ILE A 327 -13.86 9.88 13.61
N VAL A 328 -13.49 9.41 12.41
CA VAL A 328 -13.84 8.07 11.94
C VAL A 328 -12.78 7.08 12.43
N PRO A 329 -13.14 6.03 13.19
CA PRO A 329 -12.14 5.12 13.73
C PRO A 329 -11.52 4.27 12.62
N TYR A 330 -10.30 3.79 12.88
CA TYR A 330 -9.56 2.91 11.99
C TYR A 330 -8.81 1.85 12.82
N HIS A 331 -8.61 0.66 12.24
CA HIS A 331 -7.91 -0.39 12.96
C HIS A 331 -6.43 -0.08 13.11
N LYS A 332 -5.87 -0.51 14.24
CA LYS A 332 -4.45 -0.44 14.53
C LYS A 332 -3.98 -1.85 14.78
N THR A 333 -2.92 -2.23 14.09
CA THR A 333 -2.27 -3.53 14.23
C THR A 333 -0.77 -3.30 14.03
N ARG A 334 0.04 -3.69 15.02
CA ARG A 334 1.48 -3.56 14.93
C ARG A 334 2.05 -4.78 14.20
N CYS A 335 2.45 -4.60 12.95
CA CYS A 335 3.07 -5.65 12.15
C CYS A 335 3.98 -5.10 11.05
N ILE A 336 4.71 -5.99 10.37
CA ILE A 336 5.58 -5.62 9.24
C ILE A 336 4.85 -5.57 7.89
N TYR A 337 3.54 -5.83 7.85
CA TYR A 337 2.83 -6.07 6.59
C TYR A 337 2.11 -4.85 6.01
N TYR A 338 1.66 -3.88 6.81
CA TYR A 338 0.94 -2.71 6.28
C TYR A 338 1.08 -1.41 7.07
#